data_AF-A0A5B0MUL0-F1
#
_entry.id   AF-A0A5B0MUL0-F1
#
_cell.length_a   1.000
_cell.length_b   1.000
_cell.length_c   1.000
_cell.angle_alpha   90.00
_cell.angle_beta   90.00
_cell.angle_gamma   90.00
#
_symmetry.space_group_name_H-M   'P 1'
#
loop_
_entity.id
_entity.type
_entity.pdbx_description
1 polymer ?
#
loop_
_entity_poly.entity_id
_entity_poly.type
_entity_poly.pdbx_seq_one_letter_code
_entity_poly.pdbx_strand_id
1 'polypeptide(L)'
;MKQLLDHMDESGVYTETDLKPFQSRLDELKTIIIRDEDKEIAAKKEAEVEGVPDEELHPEGLTKLLLRKWEECNKMLKSLLASLSVLSVELVPIHQRLITIRRQLAAMAARKPTTAELTTVQEELRKIDSKRIDGKFLGPGGASVPEGQAILTGLLEENFEICQEIGARKEDVSPTLQPIYERLCDLKAALERLTLTHRWTLRETDLYNFQVSLQELDAMRVDGKFVDAEGNKPEGQLVLHYLLRRCYGLIYRLMSSSEPISEELMPIANKLSTLKKCLNEVLKYGGDGLSPRDLYPYQLALAQIDNLRIDGKFKGKDGTIPEGQAILNANLGECHELLNTLRESMERG
;
A
#
# COMPACT_ATOMS: atom_id res chain seq x y z
N MET A 1 18.91 -4.87 1.18
CA MET A 1 17.99 -6.03 1.30
C MET A 1 16.61 -5.59 1.76
N LYS A 2 16.47 -5.01 2.96
CA LYS A 2 15.20 -4.46 3.48
C LYS A 2 14.42 -3.64 2.45
N GLN A 3 15.03 -2.58 1.90
CA GLN A 3 14.41 -1.73 0.86
C GLN A 3 13.91 -2.52 -0.38
N LEU A 4 14.62 -3.58 -0.80
CA LEU A 4 14.18 -4.37 -1.95
C LEU A 4 12.96 -5.23 -1.60
N LEU A 5 12.93 -5.79 -0.40
CA LEU A 5 11.78 -6.55 0.10
C LEU A 5 10.57 -5.63 0.34
N ASP A 6 10.79 -4.41 0.86
CA ASP A 6 9.75 -3.38 0.99
C ASP A 6 9.15 -3.04 -0.38
N HIS A 7 9.99 -2.78 -1.39
CA HIS A 7 9.51 -2.52 -2.75
C HIS A 7 8.78 -3.72 -3.38
N MET A 8 9.19 -4.95 -3.07
CA MET A 8 8.48 -6.15 -3.53
C MET A 8 7.10 -6.23 -2.88
N ASP A 9 7.00 -5.96 -1.58
CA ASP A 9 5.72 -5.92 -0.85
C ASP A 9 4.78 -4.84 -1.42
N GLU A 10 5.28 -3.63 -1.58
CA GLU A 10 4.53 -2.48 -2.12
C GLU A 10 4.05 -2.70 -3.55
N SER A 11 4.90 -3.31 -4.39
CA SER A 11 4.59 -3.48 -5.81
C SER A 11 3.77 -4.73 -6.11
N GLY A 12 3.83 -5.77 -5.27
CA GLY A 12 3.21 -7.06 -5.55
C GLY A 12 3.85 -7.82 -6.73
N VAL A 13 4.97 -7.36 -7.29
CA VAL A 13 5.58 -7.91 -8.52
C VAL A 13 6.72 -8.88 -8.20
N TYR A 14 6.40 -10.04 -7.65
CA TYR A 14 7.40 -11.05 -7.27
C TYR A 14 6.89 -12.48 -7.33
N THR A 15 7.82 -13.40 -7.60
CA THR A 15 7.59 -14.85 -7.62
C THR A 15 8.42 -15.53 -6.54
N GLU A 16 8.11 -16.78 -6.23
CA GLU A 16 8.91 -17.59 -5.31
C GLU A 16 10.38 -17.69 -5.77
N THR A 17 10.61 -17.75 -7.08
CA THR A 17 11.96 -17.75 -7.65
C THR A 17 12.73 -16.46 -7.40
N ASP A 18 12.05 -15.32 -7.30
CA ASP A 18 12.70 -14.04 -6.97
C ASP A 18 13.05 -13.95 -5.47
N LEU A 19 12.30 -14.65 -4.61
CA LEU A 19 12.50 -14.65 -3.16
C LEU A 19 13.59 -15.63 -2.69
N LYS A 20 13.84 -16.72 -3.44
CA LYS A 20 14.85 -17.76 -3.10
C LYS A 20 16.27 -17.23 -2.85
N PRO A 21 16.82 -16.28 -3.64
CA PRO A 21 18.13 -15.70 -3.36
C PRO A 21 18.19 -14.95 -2.03
N PHE A 22 17.10 -14.26 -1.66
CA PHE A 22 17.00 -13.56 -0.38
C PHE A 22 16.95 -14.52 0.79
N GLN A 23 16.20 -15.63 0.65
CA GLN A 23 16.15 -16.69 1.65
C GLN A 23 17.53 -17.29 1.88
N SER A 24 18.20 -17.72 0.81
CA SER A 24 19.55 -18.30 0.88
C SER A 24 20.54 -17.33 1.53
N ARG A 25 20.47 -16.04 1.15
CA ARG A 25 21.35 -15.02 1.71
C ARG A 25 21.06 -14.72 3.18
N LEU A 26 19.80 -14.73 3.60
CA LEU A 26 19.44 -14.55 5.01
C LEU A 26 19.90 -15.74 5.85
N ASP A 27 19.78 -16.97 5.35
CA ASP A 27 20.25 -18.17 6.06
C ASP A 27 21.77 -18.17 6.24
N GLU A 28 22.52 -17.77 5.20
CA GLU A 28 23.97 -17.53 5.29
C GLU A 28 24.31 -16.46 6.33
N LEU A 29 23.65 -15.29 6.26
CA LEU A 29 23.92 -14.19 7.17
C LEU A 29 23.61 -14.56 8.63
N LYS A 30 22.54 -15.31 8.86
CA LYS A 30 22.21 -15.81 10.21
C LYS A 30 23.33 -16.68 10.76
N THR A 31 23.85 -17.59 9.93
CA THR A 31 24.93 -18.50 10.31
C THR A 31 26.22 -17.74 10.64
N ILE A 32 26.53 -16.69 9.87
CA ILE A 32 27.69 -15.82 10.13
C ILE A 32 27.52 -15.07 11.45
N ILE A 33 26.35 -14.44 11.69
CA ILE A 33 26.07 -13.66 12.89
C ILE A 33 26.18 -14.55 14.15
N ILE A 34 25.56 -15.73 14.13
CA ILE A 34 25.61 -16.69 15.26
C ILE A 34 27.06 -17.13 15.51
N ARG A 35 27.81 -17.47 14.45
CA ARG A 35 29.20 -17.89 14.60
C ARG A 35 30.09 -16.80 15.21
N ASP A 36 29.88 -15.55 14.83
CA ASP A 36 30.66 -14.44 15.36
C ASP A 36 30.22 -14.08 16.80
N GLU A 37 28.94 -14.21 17.13
CA GLU A 37 28.43 -14.13 18.50
C GLU A 37 29.02 -15.25 19.40
N ASP A 38 29.07 -16.49 18.92
CA ASP A 38 29.66 -17.62 19.66
C ASP A 38 31.16 -17.41 19.92
N LYS A 39 31.91 -16.89 18.94
CA LYS A 39 33.33 -16.53 19.12
C LYS A 39 33.49 -15.40 20.12
N GLU A 40 32.61 -14.41 20.09
CA GLU A 40 32.63 -13.29 21.03
C GLU A 40 32.39 -13.77 22.47
N ILE A 41 31.40 -14.66 22.66
CA ILE A 41 31.10 -15.30 23.94
C ILE A 41 32.28 -16.16 24.42
N ALA A 42 32.94 -16.89 23.51
CA ALA A 42 34.12 -17.70 23.84
C ALA A 42 35.31 -16.82 24.26
N ALA A 43 35.59 -15.75 23.50
CA ALA A 43 36.66 -14.80 23.82
C ALA A 43 36.42 -14.08 25.16
N LYS A 44 35.16 -13.77 25.50
CA LYS A 44 34.78 -13.24 26.82
C LYS A 44 35.10 -14.20 27.94
N LYS A 45 34.73 -15.46 27.80
CA LYS A 45 35.01 -16.49 28.81
C LYS A 45 36.51 -16.69 29.03
N GLU A 46 37.33 -16.56 27.98
CA GLU A 46 38.79 -16.65 28.11
C GLU A 46 39.39 -15.38 28.78
N ALA A 47 38.95 -14.18 28.38
CA ALA A 47 39.41 -12.91 28.95
C ALA A 47 39.00 -12.73 30.43
N GLU A 48 37.82 -13.20 30.82
CA GLU A 48 37.31 -13.18 32.21
C GLU A 48 38.14 -14.09 33.14
N VAL A 49 38.72 -15.17 32.59
CA VAL A 49 39.64 -16.07 33.30
C VAL A 49 41.05 -15.45 33.45
N GLU A 50 41.49 -14.65 32.48
CA GLU A 50 42.82 -13.99 32.49
C GLU A 50 42.84 -12.60 33.16
N GLY A 51 41.69 -12.06 33.57
CA GLY A 51 41.58 -10.78 34.29
C GLY A 51 41.80 -9.55 33.41
N VAL A 52 41.52 -9.66 32.10
CA VAL A 52 41.69 -8.57 31.13
C VAL A 52 40.47 -7.62 31.17
N PRO A 53 40.65 -6.28 31.15
CA PRO A 53 39.54 -5.32 31.15
C PRO A 53 38.63 -5.42 29.92
N ASP A 54 37.31 -5.26 30.12
CA ASP A 54 36.23 -5.42 29.14
C ASP A 54 36.32 -4.51 27.89
N GLU A 55 37.16 -3.47 27.92
CA GLU A 55 37.23 -2.43 26.88
C GLU A 55 37.97 -2.84 25.59
N GLU A 56 38.70 -3.97 25.59
CA GLU A 56 39.41 -4.50 24.41
C GLU A 56 38.60 -5.53 23.60
N LEU A 57 37.39 -5.89 24.03
CA LEU A 57 36.54 -6.86 23.32
C LEU A 57 35.63 -6.20 22.29
N HIS A 58 35.41 -6.93 21.18
CA HIS A 58 34.53 -6.51 20.09
C HIS A 58 33.17 -5.99 20.60
N PRO A 59 32.62 -4.90 20.03
CA PRO A 59 31.45 -4.24 20.60
C PRO A 59 30.19 -5.10 20.48
N GLU A 60 29.70 -5.62 21.63
CA GLU A 60 28.45 -6.41 21.79
C GLU A 60 27.24 -5.86 21.03
N GLY A 61 27.18 -4.53 20.91
CA GLY A 61 26.08 -3.85 20.24
C GLY A 61 25.96 -4.24 18.77
N LEU A 62 27.06 -4.65 18.11
CA LEU A 62 27.06 -4.89 16.67
C LEU A 62 26.39 -6.22 16.29
N THR A 63 26.73 -7.32 16.96
CA THR A 63 26.13 -8.65 16.72
C THR A 63 24.64 -8.63 17.05
N LYS A 64 24.26 -8.05 18.20
CA LYS A 64 22.86 -7.81 18.59
C LYS A 64 22.10 -6.95 17.57
N LEU A 65 22.70 -5.85 17.10
CA LEU A 65 22.09 -4.98 16.08
C LEU A 65 21.90 -5.71 14.74
N LEU A 66 22.90 -6.50 14.31
CA LEU A 66 22.83 -7.28 13.06
C LEU A 66 21.75 -8.35 13.14
N LEU A 67 21.61 -9.03 14.28
CA LEU A 67 20.55 -10.03 14.51
C LEU A 67 19.17 -9.38 14.43
N ARG A 68 18.96 -8.24 15.09
CA ARG A 68 17.70 -7.48 14.99
C ARG A 68 17.36 -7.07 13.56
N LYS A 69 18.34 -6.54 12.82
CA LYS A 69 18.15 -6.17 11.40
C LYS A 69 17.85 -7.39 10.52
N TRP A 70 18.46 -8.53 10.84
CA TRP A 70 18.18 -9.80 10.18
C TRP A 70 16.74 -10.26 10.46
N GLU A 71 16.28 -10.19 11.70
CA GLU A 71 14.91 -10.56 12.09
C GLU A 71 13.86 -9.74 11.34
N GLU A 72 14.06 -8.43 11.21
CA GLU A 72 13.18 -7.57 10.42
C GLU A 72 13.08 -8.02 8.96
N CYS A 73 14.24 -8.26 8.32
CA CYS A 73 14.27 -8.72 6.92
C CYS A 73 13.64 -10.12 6.76
N ASN A 74 13.88 -11.01 7.72
CA ASN A 74 13.33 -12.37 7.71
C ASN A 74 11.81 -12.37 7.94
N LYS A 75 11.31 -11.51 8.83
CA LYS A 75 9.87 -11.34 9.05
C LYS A 75 9.17 -10.86 7.77
N MET A 76 9.75 -9.87 7.09
CA MET A 76 9.24 -9.39 5.81
C MET A 76 9.27 -10.48 4.74
N LEU A 77 10.40 -11.21 4.58
CA LEU A 77 10.51 -12.31 3.63
C LEU A 77 9.46 -13.40 3.90
N LYS A 78 9.23 -13.76 5.17
CA LYS A 78 8.19 -14.73 5.56
C LYS A 78 6.79 -14.24 5.20
N SER A 79 6.51 -12.94 5.39
CA SER A 79 5.24 -12.33 4.97
C SER A 79 5.02 -12.45 3.46
N LEU A 80 6.05 -12.15 2.65
CA LEU A 80 6.02 -12.27 1.19
C LEU A 80 5.89 -13.72 0.71
N LEU A 81 6.50 -14.69 1.40
CA LEU A 81 6.31 -16.10 1.09
C LEU A 81 4.90 -16.57 1.47
N ALA A 82 4.37 -16.10 2.60
CA ALA A 82 3.03 -16.43 3.05
C ALA A 82 1.97 -15.90 2.07
N SER A 83 2.13 -14.68 1.54
CA SER A 83 1.21 -14.12 0.54
C SER A 83 1.16 -14.97 -0.73
N LEU A 84 2.29 -15.52 -1.18
CA LEU A 84 2.35 -16.44 -2.32
C LEU A 84 1.77 -17.83 -2.01
N SER A 85 1.87 -18.30 -0.77
CA SER A 85 1.35 -19.62 -0.37
C SER A 85 -0.18 -19.74 -0.45
N VAL A 86 -0.88 -18.60 -0.49
CA VAL A 86 -2.34 -18.53 -0.73
C VAL A 86 -2.71 -18.90 -2.18
N LEU A 87 -1.74 -18.84 -3.11
CA LEU A 87 -1.98 -19.21 -4.49
C LEU A 87 -2.11 -20.72 -4.62
N SER A 88 -3.29 -21.16 -5.06
CA SER A 88 -3.47 -22.54 -5.52
C SER A 88 -2.50 -22.89 -6.66
N VAL A 89 -2.08 -24.16 -6.71
CA VAL A 89 -1.07 -24.68 -7.65
C VAL A 89 -1.41 -24.36 -9.11
N GLU A 90 -2.70 -24.27 -9.44
CA GLU A 90 -3.20 -23.98 -10.77
C GLU A 90 -3.08 -22.51 -11.19
N LEU A 91 -3.08 -21.60 -10.22
CA LEU A 91 -2.94 -20.16 -10.48
C LEU A 91 -1.47 -19.73 -10.54
N VAL A 92 -0.54 -20.51 -9.98
CA VAL A 92 0.90 -20.20 -9.99
C VAL A 92 1.44 -19.91 -11.40
N PRO A 93 1.16 -20.72 -12.45
CA PRO A 93 1.65 -20.44 -13.80
C PRO A 93 1.07 -19.16 -14.39
N ILE A 94 -0.20 -18.86 -14.09
CA ILE A 94 -0.87 -17.63 -14.57
C ILE A 94 -0.26 -16.42 -13.88
N HIS A 95 -0.05 -16.49 -12.56
CA HIS A 95 0.60 -15.47 -11.76
C HIS A 95 2.01 -15.15 -12.28
N GLN A 96 2.85 -16.18 -12.50
CA GLN A 96 4.19 -16.02 -13.07
C GLN A 96 4.16 -15.35 -14.45
N ARG A 97 3.18 -15.69 -15.29
CA ARG A 97 3.03 -15.04 -16.60
C ARG A 97 2.63 -13.58 -16.47
N LEU A 98 1.69 -13.25 -15.57
CA LEU A 98 1.28 -11.87 -15.31
C LEU A 98 2.45 -11.01 -14.80
N ILE A 99 3.31 -11.57 -13.94
CA ILE A 99 4.52 -10.88 -13.49
C ILE A 99 5.51 -10.66 -14.63
N THR A 100 5.67 -11.65 -15.52
CA THR A 100 6.52 -11.51 -16.71
C THR A 100 6.02 -10.37 -17.60
N ILE A 101 4.70 -10.31 -17.85
CA ILE A 101 4.07 -9.23 -18.61
C ILE A 101 4.26 -7.88 -17.90
N ARG A 102 4.09 -7.82 -16.58
CA ARG A 102 4.31 -6.59 -15.78
C ARG A 102 5.73 -6.05 -15.96
N ARG A 103 6.75 -6.92 -15.96
CA ARG A 103 8.15 -6.55 -16.20
C ARG A 103 8.38 -6.06 -17.62
N GLN A 104 7.77 -6.72 -18.62
CA GLN A 104 7.82 -6.27 -20.01
C GLN A 104 7.17 -4.89 -20.18
N LEU A 105 6.01 -4.67 -19.57
CA LEU A 105 5.31 -3.38 -19.55
C LEU A 105 6.15 -2.29 -18.88
N ALA A 106 6.79 -2.56 -17.74
CA ALA A 106 7.70 -1.62 -17.09
C ALA A 106 8.89 -1.24 -18.00
N ALA A 107 9.52 -2.23 -18.66
CA ALA A 107 10.60 -1.97 -19.60
C ALA A 107 10.14 -1.17 -20.82
N MET A 108 8.94 -1.47 -21.35
CA MET A 108 8.34 -0.73 -22.46
C MET A 108 8.02 0.71 -22.08
N ALA A 109 7.46 0.94 -20.89
CA ALA A 109 7.18 2.28 -20.37
C ALA A 109 8.43 3.16 -20.31
N ALA A 110 9.60 2.57 -20.02
CA ALA A 110 10.87 3.28 -19.95
C ALA A 110 11.46 3.66 -21.33
N ARG A 111 11.23 2.85 -22.38
CA ARG A 111 11.92 3.01 -23.68
C ARG A 111 11.05 3.39 -24.89
N LYS A 112 9.74 3.62 -24.69
CA LYS A 112 8.71 3.81 -25.74
C LYS A 112 8.64 2.61 -26.73
N PRO A 113 7.65 1.70 -26.61
CA PRO A 113 7.61 0.50 -27.43
C PRO A 113 7.07 0.74 -28.85
N THR A 114 7.32 -0.20 -29.75
CA THR A 114 6.67 -0.26 -31.06
C THR A 114 5.20 -0.67 -30.93
N THR A 115 4.36 -0.36 -31.93
CA THR A 115 2.93 -0.79 -31.90
C THR A 115 2.81 -2.30 -31.81
N ALA A 116 3.66 -3.02 -32.57
CA ALA A 116 3.64 -4.48 -32.62
C ALA A 116 3.98 -5.13 -31.26
N GLU A 117 4.93 -4.57 -30.52
CA GLU A 117 5.26 -5.03 -29.16
C GLU A 117 4.06 -4.89 -28.22
N LEU A 118 3.39 -3.73 -28.28
CA LEU A 118 2.23 -3.45 -27.43
C LEU A 118 1.02 -4.32 -27.78
N THR A 119 0.74 -4.54 -29.07
CA THR A 119 -0.34 -5.43 -29.51
C THR A 119 -0.08 -6.88 -29.10
N THR A 120 1.17 -7.34 -29.19
CA THR A 120 1.54 -8.70 -28.76
C THR A 120 1.23 -8.89 -27.28
N VAL A 121 1.64 -7.94 -26.43
CA VAL A 121 1.35 -8.01 -24.99
C VAL A 121 -0.15 -7.89 -24.69
N GLN A 122 -0.87 -7.03 -25.41
CA GLN A 122 -2.32 -6.89 -25.26
C GLN A 122 -3.07 -8.19 -25.63
N GLU A 123 -2.65 -8.88 -26.69
CA GLU A 123 -3.21 -10.18 -27.07
C GLU A 123 -2.93 -11.26 -26.04
N GLU A 124 -1.73 -11.28 -25.46
CA GLU A 124 -1.42 -12.21 -24.37
C GLU A 124 -2.28 -11.97 -23.14
N LEU A 125 -2.49 -10.71 -22.75
CA LEU A 125 -3.39 -10.37 -21.65
C LEU A 125 -4.82 -10.83 -21.93
N ARG A 126 -5.32 -10.65 -23.17
CA ARG A 126 -6.64 -11.16 -23.58
C ARG A 126 -6.72 -12.69 -23.56
N LYS A 127 -5.66 -13.40 -23.94
CA LYS A 127 -5.58 -14.87 -23.86
C LYS A 127 -5.61 -15.38 -22.41
N ILE A 128 -5.07 -14.59 -21.47
CA ILE A 128 -5.16 -14.90 -20.04
C ILE A 128 -6.59 -14.62 -19.55
N ASP A 129 -7.16 -13.47 -19.92
CA ASP A 129 -8.52 -13.09 -19.52
C ASP A 129 -9.59 -14.05 -20.04
N SER A 130 -9.43 -14.57 -21.26
CA SER A 130 -10.36 -15.54 -21.85
C SER A 130 -10.42 -16.89 -21.12
N LYS A 131 -9.50 -17.15 -20.17
CA LYS A 131 -9.56 -18.32 -19.29
C LYS A 131 -10.51 -18.12 -18.11
N ARG A 132 -11.01 -16.90 -17.90
CA ARG A 132 -11.98 -16.60 -16.85
C ARG A 132 -13.40 -16.91 -17.31
N ILE A 133 -14.19 -17.47 -16.43
CA ILE A 133 -15.63 -17.69 -16.60
C ILE A 133 -16.31 -16.85 -15.51
N ASP A 134 -17.24 -15.97 -15.91
CA ASP A 134 -17.88 -14.97 -15.04
C ASP A 134 -16.87 -14.15 -14.21
N GLY A 135 -15.74 -13.78 -14.82
CA GLY A 135 -14.70 -12.98 -14.19
C GLY A 135 -13.80 -13.73 -13.19
N LYS A 136 -13.93 -15.06 -13.08
CA LYS A 136 -13.13 -15.89 -12.17
C LYS A 136 -12.36 -16.96 -12.92
N PHE A 137 -11.13 -17.27 -12.51
CA PHE A 137 -10.45 -18.48 -12.99
C PHE A 137 -11.06 -19.67 -12.25
N LEU A 138 -11.43 -20.72 -12.97
CA LEU A 138 -12.01 -21.93 -12.37
C LEU A 138 -10.98 -23.04 -12.25
N GLY A 139 -11.16 -23.87 -11.22
CA GLY A 139 -10.37 -25.09 -11.03
C GLY A 139 -10.70 -26.19 -12.06
N PRO A 140 -10.08 -27.37 -11.96
CA PRO A 140 -10.20 -28.43 -12.94
C PRO A 140 -11.66 -28.89 -13.01
N GLY A 141 -12.24 -28.89 -14.21
CA GLY A 141 -13.64 -29.26 -14.42
C GLY A 141 -14.67 -28.21 -14.02
N GLY A 142 -14.27 -26.96 -13.70
CA GLY A 142 -15.21 -25.87 -13.41
C GLY A 142 -15.87 -25.95 -12.03
N ALA A 143 -15.41 -26.84 -11.16
CA ALA A 143 -16.11 -27.20 -9.92
C ALA A 143 -15.87 -26.23 -8.75
N SER A 144 -14.80 -25.43 -8.78
CA SER A 144 -14.44 -24.54 -7.69
C SER A 144 -13.73 -23.28 -8.16
N VAL A 145 -13.72 -22.26 -7.29
CA VAL A 145 -12.92 -21.04 -7.44
C VAL A 145 -11.66 -21.23 -6.59
N PRO A 146 -10.47 -21.43 -7.19
CA PRO A 146 -9.23 -21.62 -6.45
C PRO A 146 -8.88 -20.44 -5.53
N GLU A 147 -8.11 -20.67 -4.48
CA GLU A 147 -7.63 -19.59 -3.60
C GLU A 147 -6.57 -18.72 -4.29
N GLY A 148 -6.52 -17.43 -3.90
CA GLY A 148 -5.57 -16.45 -4.44
C GLY A 148 -6.04 -15.69 -5.70
N GLN A 149 -7.30 -15.83 -6.10
CA GLN A 149 -7.88 -15.21 -7.31
C GLN A 149 -7.80 -13.69 -7.33
N ALA A 150 -8.06 -13.05 -6.18
CA ALA A 150 -8.06 -11.59 -6.07
C ALA A 150 -6.71 -10.98 -6.49
N ILE A 151 -5.61 -11.68 -6.16
CA ILE A 151 -4.25 -11.26 -6.53
C ILE A 151 -4.10 -11.26 -8.05
N LEU A 152 -4.55 -12.33 -8.73
CA LEU A 152 -4.46 -12.42 -10.19
C LEU A 152 -5.44 -11.46 -10.89
N THR A 153 -6.61 -11.22 -10.32
CA THR A 153 -7.57 -10.22 -10.81
C THR A 153 -6.95 -8.83 -10.79
N GLY A 154 -6.41 -8.42 -9.64
CA GLY A 154 -5.70 -7.15 -9.52
C GLY A 154 -4.52 -7.03 -10.49
N LEU A 155 -3.64 -8.05 -10.54
CA LEU A 155 -2.49 -8.04 -11.45
C LEU A 155 -2.88 -7.98 -12.93
N LEU A 156 -3.94 -8.68 -13.33
CA LEU A 156 -4.41 -8.63 -14.72
C LEU A 156 -4.97 -7.25 -15.07
N GLU A 157 -5.80 -6.68 -14.21
CA GLU A 157 -6.39 -5.35 -14.38
C GLU A 157 -5.31 -4.28 -14.45
N GLU A 158 -4.34 -4.30 -13.53
CA GLU A 158 -3.19 -3.39 -13.54
C GLU A 158 -2.37 -3.52 -14.82
N ASN A 159 -2.09 -4.75 -15.27
CA ASN A 159 -1.35 -4.97 -16.51
C ASN A 159 -2.09 -4.41 -17.74
N PHE A 160 -3.41 -4.62 -17.83
CA PHE A 160 -4.22 -4.01 -18.90
C PHE A 160 -4.18 -2.49 -18.84
N GLU A 161 -4.25 -1.93 -17.64
CA GLU A 161 -4.21 -0.49 -17.43
C GLU A 161 -2.88 0.12 -17.86
N ILE A 162 -1.76 -0.47 -17.48
CA ILE A 162 -0.43 0.00 -17.91
C ILE A 162 -0.26 -0.17 -19.42
N CYS A 163 -0.74 -1.28 -19.99
CA CYS A 163 -0.70 -1.49 -21.43
C CYS A 163 -1.49 -0.41 -22.18
N GLN A 164 -2.66 -0.01 -21.66
CA GLN A 164 -3.43 1.09 -22.21
C GLN A 164 -2.74 2.43 -22.00
N GLU A 165 -2.13 2.70 -20.84
CA GLU A 165 -1.39 3.93 -20.58
C GLU A 165 -0.22 4.11 -21.56
N ILE A 166 0.56 3.04 -21.79
CA ILE A 166 1.68 3.08 -22.73
C ILE A 166 1.18 3.29 -24.17
N GLY A 167 0.05 2.66 -24.53
CA GLY A 167 -0.60 2.87 -25.82
C GLY A 167 -1.12 4.30 -25.98
N ALA A 168 -1.65 4.87 -24.91
CA ALA A 168 -2.21 6.22 -24.90
C ALA A 168 -1.12 7.30 -25.03
N ARG A 169 0.09 7.07 -24.52
CA ARG A 169 1.25 7.98 -24.73
C ARG A 169 1.68 8.10 -26.20
N LYS A 170 1.15 7.26 -27.10
CA LYS A 170 1.55 7.18 -28.50
C LYS A 170 0.65 7.99 -29.44
N GLU A 171 -0.58 8.34 -29.06
CA GLU A 171 -1.38 9.23 -29.90
C GLU A 171 -0.93 10.66 -29.66
N ASP A 172 -0.48 11.33 -30.72
CA ASP A 172 -0.33 12.78 -30.70
C ASP A 172 -1.73 13.37 -30.57
N VAL A 173 -2.06 13.86 -29.37
CA VAL A 173 -3.33 14.53 -29.13
C VAL A 173 -3.34 15.79 -29.99
N SER A 174 -4.41 15.96 -30.78
CA SER A 174 -4.56 17.17 -31.59
C SER A 174 -4.40 18.42 -30.73
N PRO A 175 -3.73 19.50 -31.22
CA PRO A 175 -3.58 20.75 -30.48
C PRO A 175 -4.92 21.32 -29.99
N THR A 176 -6.02 21.05 -30.70
CA THR A 176 -7.37 21.47 -30.33
C THR A 176 -7.91 20.74 -29.08
N LEU A 177 -7.47 19.52 -28.83
CA LEU A 177 -7.87 18.69 -27.68
C LEU A 177 -6.84 18.72 -26.54
N GLN A 178 -5.67 19.32 -26.79
CA GLN A 178 -4.58 19.42 -25.82
C GLN A 178 -5.02 19.99 -24.46
N PRO A 179 -5.88 21.04 -24.37
CA PRO A 179 -6.33 21.54 -23.07
C PRO A 179 -7.15 20.52 -22.27
N ILE A 180 -7.93 19.68 -22.95
CA ILE A 180 -8.73 18.60 -22.32
C ILE A 180 -7.80 17.51 -21.80
N TYR A 181 -6.80 17.14 -22.61
CA TYR A 181 -5.79 16.15 -22.24
C TYR A 181 -4.99 16.56 -21.00
N GLU A 182 -4.51 17.81 -20.96
CA GLU A 182 -3.74 18.35 -19.83
C GLU A 182 -4.58 18.36 -18.55
N ARG A 183 -5.83 18.85 -18.62
CA ARG A 183 -6.75 18.85 -17.47
C ARG A 183 -7.03 17.43 -16.95
N LEU A 184 -7.19 16.45 -17.85
CA LEU A 184 -7.37 15.04 -17.46
C LEU A 184 -6.11 14.45 -16.82
N CYS A 185 -4.92 14.80 -17.33
CA CYS A 185 -3.65 14.38 -16.74
C CYS A 185 -3.46 14.95 -15.32
N ASP A 186 -3.80 16.23 -15.12
CA ASP A 186 -3.71 16.88 -13.81
C ASP A 186 -4.67 16.25 -12.80
N LEU A 187 -5.93 16.01 -13.22
CA LEU A 187 -6.92 15.30 -12.40
C LEU A 187 -6.44 13.89 -12.03
N LYS A 188 -5.92 13.13 -13.01
CA LYS A 188 -5.34 11.79 -12.75
C LYS A 188 -4.21 11.87 -11.73
N ALA A 189 -3.24 12.77 -11.94
CA ALA A 189 -2.09 12.90 -11.04
C ALA A 189 -2.52 13.30 -9.62
N ALA A 190 -3.52 14.17 -9.48
CA ALA A 190 -4.07 14.55 -8.19
C ALA A 190 -4.77 13.36 -7.49
N LEU A 191 -5.61 12.62 -8.21
CA LEU A 191 -6.28 11.43 -7.69
C LEU A 191 -5.29 10.32 -7.30
N GLU A 192 -4.23 10.11 -8.09
CA GLU A 192 -3.16 9.16 -7.76
C GLU A 192 -2.39 9.55 -6.51
N ARG A 193 -2.10 10.84 -6.30
CA ARG A 193 -1.51 11.32 -5.03
C ARG A 193 -2.42 11.01 -3.84
N LEU A 194 -3.73 11.23 -3.97
CA LEU A 194 -4.70 10.92 -2.91
C LEU A 194 -4.73 9.43 -2.57
N THR A 195 -4.56 8.55 -3.55
CA THR A 195 -4.48 7.09 -3.29
C THR A 195 -3.27 6.70 -2.43
N LEU A 196 -2.18 7.46 -2.49
CA LEU A 196 -0.95 7.20 -1.74
C LEU A 196 -0.97 7.81 -0.33
N THR A 197 -1.52 9.01 -0.15
CA THR A 197 -1.32 9.78 1.09
C THR A 197 -2.55 9.91 2.00
N HIS A 198 -3.78 9.66 1.51
CA HIS A 198 -5.01 10.04 2.25
C HIS A 198 -6.08 8.96 2.37
N ARG A 199 -5.76 7.69 2.12
CA ARG A 199 -6.75 6.58 2.07
C ARG A 199 -7.67 6.47 3.30
N TRP A 200 -7.23 6.96 4.47
CA TRP A 200 -7.94 6.83 5.76
C TRP A 200 -8.57 8.13 6.28
N THR A 201 -8.37 9.26 5.59
CA THR A 201 -8.90 10.59 6.01
C THR A 201 -9.70 11.27 4.90
N LEU A 202 -9.93 10.58 3.79
CA LEU A 202 -10.57 11.14 2.60
C LEU A 202 -12.08 11.25 2.82
N ARG A 203 -12.63 12.45 2.60
CA ARG A 203 -14.07 12.68 2.70
C ARG A 203 -14.72 12.60 1.32
N GLU A 204 -16.03 12.31 1.30
CA GLU A 204 -16.80 12.33 0.05
C GLU A 204 -16.78 13.72 -0.60
N THR A 205 -16.80 14.79 0.21
CA THR A 205 -16.68 16.19 -0.24
C THR A 205 -15.31 16.50 -0.87
N ASP A 206 -14.24 15.84 -0.44
CA ASP A 206 -12.91 16.00 -1.03
C ASP A 206 -12.85 15.43 -2.45
N LEU A 207 -13.68 14.42 -2.75
CA LEU A 207 -13.81 13.82 -4.08
C LEU A 207 -14.84 14.51 -4.97
N TYR A 208 -15.80 15.22 -4.37
CA TYR A 208 -16.90 15.89 -5.09
C TYR A 208 -16.39 16.86 -6.16
N ASN A 209 -15.39 17.68 -5.85
CA ASN A 209 -14.81 18.62 -6.83
C ASN A 209 -14.17 17.90 -8.04
N PHE A 210 -13.58 16.72 -7.81
CA PHE A 210 -13.05 15.89 -8.89
C PHE A 210 -14.19 15.27 -9.72
N GLN A 211 -15.28 14.82 -9.09
CA GLN A 211 -16.47 14.32 -9.80
C GLN A 211 -17.10 15.39 -10.67
N VAL A 212 -17.34 16.59 -10.14
CA VAL A 212 -17.89 17.72 -10.92
C VAL A 212 -16.98 18.06 -12.09
N SER A 213 -15.66 18.17 -11.87
CA SER A 213 -14.70 18.45 -12.94
C SER A 213 -14.71 17.38 -14.03
N LEU A 214 -14.84 16.09 -13.68
CA LEU A 214 -14.95 15.01 -14.67
C LEU A 214 -16.29 15.03 -15.40
N GLN A 215 -17.39 15.37 -14.73
CA GLN A 215 -18.70 15.51 -15.36
C GLN A 215 -18.72 16.67 -16.36
N GLU A 216 -18.09 17.80 -16.03
CA GLU A 216 -17.91 18.92 -16.96
C GLU A 216 -17.12 18.50 -18.20
N LEU A 217 -16.01 17.79 -18.02
CA LEU A 217 -15.20 17.27 -19.13
C LEU A 217 -15.99 16.26 -19.96
N ASP A 218 -16.75 15.39 -19.31
CA ASP A 218 -17.59 14.40 -19.99
C ASP A 218 -18.69 15.06 -20.84
N ALA A 219 -19.30 16.14 -20.32
CA ALA A 219 -20.33 16.91 -21.01
C ALA A 219 -19.84 17.60 -22.30
N MET A 220 -18.52 17.75 -22.48
CA MET A 220 -17.94 18.26 -23.74
C MET A 220 -18.00 17.24 -24.89
N ARG A 221 -18.37 15.98 -24.61
CA ARG A 221 -18.44 14.93 -25.63
C ARG A 221 -19.79 14.95 -26.36
N VAL A 222 -19.73 14.78 -27.67
CA VAL A 222 -20.90 14.58 -28.55
C VAL A 222 -20.82 13.18 -29.14
N ASP A 223 -21.88 12.39 -28.98
CA ASP A 223 -21.93 10.96 -29.33
C ASP A 223 -20.75 10.16 -28.76
N GLY A 224 -20.36 10.50 -27.52
CA GLY A 224 -19.28 9.84 -26.81
C GLY A 224 -17.88 10.21 -27.27
N LYS A 225 -17.68 11.17 -28.19
CA LYS A 225 -16.37 11.65 -28.67
C LYS A 225 -16.17 13.14 -28.38
N PHE A 226 -14.94 13.57 -28.15
CA PHE A 226 -14.59 14.99 -28.03
C PHE A 226 -14.54 15.63 -29.42
N VAL A 227 -15.15 16.81 -29.54
CA VAL A 227 -15.18 17.58 -30.79
C VAL A 227 -14.41 18.88 -30.65
N ASP A 228 -13.89 19.39 -31.75
CA ASP A 228 -13.32 20.75 -31.79
C ASP A 228 -14.38 21.83 -32.01
N ALA A 229 -13.95 23.08 -32.12
CA ALA A 229 -14.84 24.24 -32.34
C ALA A 229 -15.65 24.16 -33.64
N GLU A 230 -15.23 23.32 -34.59
CA GLU A 230 -15.89 23.12 -35.88
C GLU A 230 -16.80 21.87 -35.88
N GLY A 231 -16.86 21.14 -34.76
CA GLY A 231 -17.63 19.91 -34.63
C GLY A 231 -16.93 18.67 -35.22
N ASN A 232 -15.68 18.80 -35.66
CA ASN A 232 -14.90 17.68 -36.16
C ASN A 232 -14.43 16.79 -35.01
N LYS A 233 -13.99 15.57 -35.33
CA LYS A 233 -13.50 14.56 -34.38
C LYS A 233 -11.98 14.41 -34.54
N PRO A 234 -11.17 15.25 -33.89
CA PRO A 234 -9.71 15.22 -34.01
C PRO A 234 -9.09 13.95 -33.42
N GLU A 235 -7.82 13.70 -33.79
CA GLU A 235 -7.00 12.61 -33.28
C GLU A 235 -6.70 12.76 -31.76
N GLY A 236 -6.46 11.64 -31.06
CA GLY A 236 -6.25 11.59 -29.61
C GLY A 236 -7.47 11.16 -28.78
N GLN A 237 -8.57 10.73 -29.41
CA GLN A 237 -9.80 10.33 -28.72
C GLN A 237 -9.60 9.15 -27.76
N LEU A 238 -8.79 8.16 -28.15
CA LEU A 238 -8.61 6.95 -27.34
C LEU A 238 -7.89 7.29 -26.04
N VAL A 239 -6.89 8.18 -26.09
CA VAL A 239 -6.18 8.71 -24.92
C VAL A 239 -7.13 9.41 -23.97
N LEU A 240 -7.97 10.32 -24.49
CA LEU A 240 -8.91 11.08 -23.68
C LEU A 240 -9.96 10.18 -23.02
N HIS A 241 -10.50 9.20 -23.75
CA HIS A 241 -11.42 8.21 -23.17
C HIS A 241 -10.77 7.36 -22.10
N TYR A 242 -9.52 6.92 -22.33
CA TYR A 242 -8.75 6.19 -21.34
C TYR A 242 -8.57 7.02 -20.06
N LEU A 243 -8.07 8.25 -20.18
CA LEU A 243 -7.83 9.12 -19.03
C LEU A 243 -9.11 9.43 -18.26
N LEU A 244 -10.21 9.73 -18.97
CA LEU A 244 -11.52 9.98 -18.35
C LEU A 244 -11.99 8.75 -17.55
N ARG A 245 -11.94 7.56 -18.16
CA ARG A 245 -12.31 6.30 -17.48
C ARG A 245 -11.39 6.02 -16.29
N ARG A 246 -10.09 6.27 -16.42
CA ARG A 246 -9.11 6.09 -15.34
C ARG A 246 -9.42 7.00 -14.16
N CYS A 247 -9.71 8.28 -14.39
CA CYS A 247 -10.08 9.21 -13.34
C CYS A 247 -11.36 8.77 -12.61
N TYR A 248 -12.40 8.35 -13.34
CA TYR A 248 -13.62 7.80 -12.72
C TYR A 248 -13.32 6.52 -11.90
N GLY A 249 -12.48 5.63 -12.43
CA GLY A 249 -12.05 4.41 -11.73
C GLY A 249 -11.25 4.70 -10.45
N LEU A 250 -10.39 5.72 -10.47
CA LEU A 250 -9.65 6.18 -9.29
C LEU A 250 -10.59 6.75 -8.23
N ILE A 251 -11.56 7.59 -8.62
CA ILE A 251 -12.59 8.09 -7.70
C ILE A 251 -13.38 6.95 -7.10
N TYR A 252 -13.88 6.01 -7.92
CA TYR A 252 -14.61 4.85 -7.43
C TYR A 252 -13.79 4.04 -6.42
N ARG A 253 -12.52 3.75 -6.76
CA ARG A 253 -11.60 3.05 -5.85
C ARG A 253 -11.42 3.80 -4.54
N LEU A 254 -11.16 5.11 -4.61
CA LEU A 254 -11.01 5.97 -3.44
C LEU A 254 -12.28 5.94 -2.57
N MET A 255 -13.46 6.16 -3.15
CA MET A 255 -14.76 6.09 -2.45
C MET A 255 -15.00 4.72 -1.82
N SER A 256 -14.73 3.64 -2.54
CA SER A 256 -14.92 2.27 -2.03
C SER A 256 -13.95 1.91 -0.90
N SER A 257 -12.82 2.60 -0.81
CA SER A 257 -11.78 2.35 0.19
C SER A 257 -11.80 3.34 1.35
N SER A 258 -12.48 4.47 1.22
CA SER A 258 -12.71 5.43 2.28
C SER A 258 -13.98 5.02 3.03
N GLU A 259 -13.87 4.57 4.27
CA GLU A 259 -15.02 4.58 5.16
C GLU A 259 -15.29 6.05 5.55
N PRO A 260 -16.48 6.61 5.24
CA PRO A 260 -16.77 8.00 5.53
C PRO A 260 -16.86 8.20 7.05
N ILE A 261 -15.99 9.06 7.60
CA ILE A 261 -16.20 9.65 8.92
C ILE A 261 -17.08 10.87 8.71
N SER A 262 -18.23 10.91 9.37
CA SER A 262 -19.11 12.07 9.34
C SER A 262 -18.38 13.35 9.79
N GLU A 263 -18.66 14.48 9.13
CA GLU A 263 -18.08 15.80 9.46
C GLU A 263 -18.23 16.15 10.96
N GLU A 264 -19.33 15.74 11.59
CA GLU A 264 -19.55 15.97 13.03
C GLU A 264 -18.54 15.24 13.92
N LEU A 265 -17.95 14.15 13.44
CA LEU A 265 -16.98 13.34 14.17
C LEU A 265 -15.52 13.65 13.80
N MET A 266 -15.28 14.48 12.78
CA MET A 266 -13.95 14.89 12.36
C MET A 266 -13.10 15.51 13.48
N PRO A 267 -13.64 16.35 14.39
CA PRO A 267 -12.86 16.87 15.51
C PRO A 267 -12.31 15.76 16.41
N ILE A 268 -13.07 14.68 16.60
CA ILE A 268 -12.67 13.52 17.40
C ILE A 268 -11.61 12.71 16.64
N ALA A 269 -11.83 12.46 15.34
CA ALA A 269 -10.89 11.75 14.48
C ALA A 269 -9.50 12.44 14.45
N ASN A 270 -9.48 13.76 14.28
CA ASN A 270 -8.24 14.55 14.26
C ASN A 270 -7.51 14.49 15.61
N LYS A 271 -8.25 14.54 16.72
CA LYS A 271 -7.67 14.45 18.07
C LYS A 271 -7.06 13.07 18.31
N LEU A 272 -7.74 11.99 17.93
CA LEU A 272 -7.21 10.62 18.01
C LEU A 272 -5.97 10.43 17.13
N SER A 273 -5.97 10.94 15.89
CA SER A 273 -4.81 10.87 14.99
C SER A 273 -3.59 11.59 15.58
N THR A 274 -3.80 12.75 16.20
CA THR A 274 -2.75 13.51 16.88
C THR A 274 -2.21 12.75 18.08
N LEU A 275 -3.10 12.23 18.94
CA LEU A 275 -2.72 11.43 20.10
C LEU A 275 -1.91 10.19 19.69
N LYS A 276 -2.36 9.47 18.66
CA LYS A 276 -1.67 8.30 18.12
C LYS A 276 -0.25 8.65 17.65
N LYS A 277 -0.07 9.78 16.94
CA LYS A 277 1.27 10.23 16.51
C LYS A 277 2.16 10.53 17.70
N CYS A 278 1.68 11.31 18.67
CA CYS A 278 2.46 11.64 19.86
C CYS A 278 2.81 10.39 20.69
N LEU A 279 1.87 9.48 20.91
CA LEU A 279 2.13 8.22 21.62
C LEU A 279 3.17 7.36 20.91
N ASN A 280 3.14 7.31 19.57
CA ASN A 280 4.17 6.61 18.79
C ASN A 280 5.54 7.28 18.88
N GLU A 281 5.61 8.61 18.96
CA GLU A 281 6.87 9.32 19.18
C GLU A 281 7.43 9.04 20.58
N VAL A 282 6.57 9.05 21.61
CA VAL A 282 6.96 8.66 22.98
C VAL A 282 7.44 7.21 23.02
N LEU A 283 6.80 6.30 22.30
CA LEU A 283 7.23 4.90 22.20
C LEU A 283 8.60 4.75 21.52
N LYS A 284 8.93 5.61 20.55
CA LYS A 284 10.19 5.57 19.81
C LYS A 284 11.34 6.26 20.53
N TYR A 285 11.07 7.35 21.24
CA TYR A 285 12.09 8.27 21.76
C TYR A 285 12.03 8.47 23.28
N GLY A 286 11.06 7.86 23.97
CA GLY A 286 10.82 8.08 25.40
C GLY A 286 11.96 7.68 26.32
N GLY A 287 12.81 6.72 25.91
CA GLY A 287 14.00 6.30 26.65
C GLY A 287 13.73 5.84 28.09
N ASP A 288 14.81 5.63 28.85
CA ASP A 288 14.76 5.12 30.24
C ASP A 288 14.31 6.17 31.28
N GLY A 289 14.00 7.40 30.83
CA GLY A 289 13.59 8.52 31.67
C GLY A 289 12.09 8.82 31.69
N LEU A 290 11.27 7.96 31.05
CA LEU A 290 9.83 8.17 30.93
C LEU A 290 9.13 8.04 32.29
N SER A 291 8.51 9.12 32.76
CA SER A 291 7.76 9.12 34.02
C SER A 291 6.26 8.86 33.80
N PRO A 292 5.55 8.23 34.76
CA PRO A 292 4.09 8.18 34.75
C PRO A 292 3.41 9.56 34.59
N ARG A 293 4.08 10.63 35.03
CA ARG A 293 3.62 12.01 34.88
C ARG A 293 3.61 12.46 33.42
N ASP A 294 4.54 11.98 32.61
CA ASP A 294 4.66 12.33 31.18
C ASP A 294 3.53 11.69 30.35
N LEU A 295 2.98 10.56 30.83
CA LEU A 295 1.84 9.92 30.20
C LEU A 295 0.47 10.53 30.58
N TYR A 296 0.42 11.33 31.65
CA TYR A 296 -0.84 11.88 32.18
C TYR A 296 -1.64 12.71 31.17
N PRO A 297 -1.03 13.61 30.36
CA PRO A 297 -1.76 14.38 29.34
C PRO A 297 -2.48 13.49 28.32
N TYR A 298 -1.86 12.38 27.91
CA TYR A 298 -2.44 11.44 26.96
C TYR A 298 -3.60 10.65 27.58
N GLN A 299 -3.43 10.20 28.84
CA GLN A 299 -4.50 9.52 29.59
C GLN A 299 -5.72 10.41 29.75
N LEU A 300 -5.52 11.66 30.15
CA LEU A 300 -6.60 12.63 30.31
C LEU A 300 -7.30 12.90 28.97
N ALA A 301 -6.53 13.06 27.88
CA ALA A 301 -7.09 13.31 26.57
C ALA A 301 -7.92 12.12 26.03
N LEU A 302 -7.48 10.88 26.25
CA LEU A 302 -8.25 9.68 25.90
C LEU A 302 -9.51 9.56 26.74
N ALA A 303 -9.42 9.77 28.06
CA ALA A 303 -10.58 9.75 28.95
C ALA A 303 -11.63 10.82 28.56
N GLN A 304 -11.19 12.01 28.13
CA GLN A 304 -12.09 13.03 27.61
C GLN A 304 -12.82 12.56 26.35
N ILE A 305 -12.15 11.84 25.45
CA ILE A 305 -12.76 11.31 24.23
C ILE A 305 -13.74 10.17 24.58
N ASP A 306 -13.36 9.29 25.51
CA ASP A 306 -14.23 8.23 26.03
C ASP A 306 -15.55 8.78 26.59
N ASN A 307 -15.47 9.88 27.35
CA ASN A 307 -16.63 10.53 27.94
C ASN A 307 -17.58 11.18 26.92
N LEU A 308 -17.16 11.34 25.66
CA LEU A 308 -18.05 11.79 24.58
C LEU A 308 -18.95 10.65 24.06
N ARG A 309 -18.65 9.39 24.41
CA ARG A 309 -19.43 8.24 23.97
C ARG A 309 -20.63 8.02 24.87
N ILE A 310 -21.78 7.80 24.26
CA ILE A 310 -23.03 7.39 24.93
C ILE A 310 -23.38 6.01 24.39
N ASP A 311 -23.51 5.02 25.26
CA ASP A 311 -23.74 3.61 24.91
C ASP A 311 -22.66 3.03 23.97
N GLY A 312 -21.41 3.47 24.15
CA GLY A 312 -20.27 3.06 23.32
C GLY A 312 -20.23 3.69 21.92
N LYS A 313 -21.08 4.69 21.64
CA LYS A 313 -21.16 5.37 20.33
C LYS A 313 -21.00 6.89 20.48
N PHE A 314 -20.38 7.52 19.50
CA PHE A 314 -20.35 8.98 19.38
C PHE A 314 -21.65 9.46 18.74
N LYS A 315 -22.50 10.17 19.50
CA LYS A 315 -23.79 10.68 19.00
C LYS A 315 -23.60 12.08 18.38
N GLY A 316 -24.31 12.33 17.28
CA GLY A 316 -24.37 13.65 16.64
C GLY A 316 -25.18 14.64 17.47
N LYS A 317 -25.17 15.91 17.07
CA LYS A 317 -25.89 16.99 17.79
C LYS A 317 -27.40 16.73 17.90
N ASP A 318 -27.95 16.05 16.90
CA ASP A 318 -29.38 15.73 16.81
C ASP A 318 -29.72 14.36 17.44
N GLY A 319 -28.76 13.74 18.15
CA GLY A 319 -28.93 12.42 18.78
C GLY A 319 -28.85 11.23 17.82
N THR A 320 -28.60 11.48 16.54
CA THR A 320 -28.34 10.45 15.52
C THR A 320 -26.98 9.78 15.77
N ILE A 321 -26.77 8.61 15.16
CA ILE A 321 -25.48 7.91 15.18
C ILE A 321 -24.80 8.19 13.84
N PRO A 322 -23.79 9.07 13.78
CA PRO A 322 -23.13 9.42 12.53
C PRO A 322 -22.19 8.30 12.06
N GLU A 323 -21.91 8.26 10.75
CA GLU A 323 -20.99 7.30 10.12
C GLU A 323 -19.53 7.49 10.59
N GLY A 324 -18.74 6.41 10.56
CA GLY A 324 -17.34 6.40 11.03
C GLY A 324 -17.13 5.88 12.46
N GLN A 325 -18.16 5.33 13.13
CA GLN A 325 -18.07 4.79 14.49
C GLN A 325 -17.01 3.70 14.64
N ALA A 326 -16.95 2.77 13.68
CA ALA A 326 -16.03 1.64 13.72
C ALA A 326 -14.57 2.11 13.73
N ILE A 327 -14.23 3.03 12.83
CA ILE A 327 -12.90 3.63 12.72
C ILE A 327 -12.52 4.36 14.00
N LEU A 328 -13.42 5.19 14.55
CA LEU A 328 -13.12 5.96 15.76
C LEU A 328 -12.93 5.06 16.96
N ASN A 329 -13.75 4.01 17.10
CA ASN A 329 -13.59 3.03 18.16
C ASN A 329 -12.29 2.22 18.00
N ALA A 330 -11.91 1.85 16.77
CA ALA A 330 -10.65 1.18 16.49
C ALA A 330 -9.44 2.07 16.83
N ASN A 331 -9.43 3.31 16.34
CA ASN A 331 -8.35 4.28 16.61
C ASN A 331 -8.24 4.61 18.10
N LEU A 332 -9.36 4.74 18.80
CA LEU A 332 -9.39 4.95 20.25
C LEU A 332 -8.84 3.73 20.99
N GLY A 333 -9.24 2.51 20.59
CA GLY A 333 -8.69 1.26 21.12
C GLY A 333 -7.18 1.17 20.94
N GLU A 334 -6.68 1.44 19.73
CA GLU A 334 -5.24 1.42 19.43
C GLU A 334 -4.46 2.47 20.25
N CYS A 335 -5.03 3.66 20.48
CA CYS A 335 -4.39 4.64 21.36
C CYS A 335 -4.31 4.14 22.82
N HIS A 336 -5.34 3.45 23.31
CA HIS A 336 -5.32 2.82 24.63
C HIS A 336 -4.30 1.68 24.71
N GLU A 337 -4.19 0.85 23.67
CA GLU A 337 -3.19 -0.21 23.57
C GLU A 337 -1.76 0.34 23.55
N LEU A 338 -1.50 1.39 22.78
CA LEU A 338 -0.20 2.07 22.77
C LEU A 338 0.15 2.64 24.15
N LEU A 339 -0.82 3.25 24.82
CA LEU A 339 -0.63 3.80 26.16
C LEU A 339 -0.36 2.71 27.20
N ASN A 340 -1.05 1.58 27.13
CA ASN A 340 -0.80 0.43 28.00
C ASN A 340 0.57 -0.20 27.72
N THR A 341 0.95 -0.33 26.45
CA THR A 341 2.28 -0.82 26.07
C THR A 341 3.39 0.05 26.66
N LEU A 342 3.24 1.38 26.60
CA LEU A 342 4.15 2.34 27.23
C LEU A 342 4.24 2.18 28.76
N ARG A 343 3.10 1.93 29.41
CA ARG A 343 3.06 1.63 30.86
C ARG A 343 3.81 0.35 31.19
N GLU A 344 3.54 -0.73 30.47
CA GLU A 344 4.23 -2.00 30.68
C GLU A 344 5.73 -1.92 30.38
N SER A 345 6.17 -1.05 29.47
CA SER A 345 7.60 -0.83 29.24
C SER A 345 8.27 -0.09 30.40
N MET A 346 7.54 0.83 31.06
CA MET A 346 8.04 1.51 32.28
C MET A 346 8.08 0.59 33.50
N GLU A 347 7.24 -0.45 33.56
CA GLU A 347 7.27 -1.43 34.65
C GLU A 347 8.35 -2.52 34.47
N ARG A 348 8.87 -2.68 33.25
CA ARG A 348 9.87 -3.69 32.88
C ARG A 348 11.30 -3.16 32.78
N GLY A 349 11.49 -1.84 32.72
CA GLY A 349 12.77 -1.16 32.89
C GLY A 349 12.94 -0.71 34.33
#